data_AF-G2FS76-F1
#
_entry.id   AF-G2FS76-F1
#
_cell.length_a   1.000
_cell.length_b   1.000
_cell.length_c   1.000
_cell.angle_alpha   90.00
_cell.angle_beta   90.00
_cell.angle_gamma   90.00
#
_symmetry.space_group_name_H-M   'P 1'
#
loop_
_entity.id
_entity.type
_entity.pdbx_description
1 polymer ?
#
loop_
_entity_poly.entity_id
_entity_poly.type
_entity_poly.pdbx_seq_one_letter_code
_entity_poly.pdbx_strand_id
1 'polypeptide(L)'
;MNTIETLEDAQYFLDHFREIGNESPAQYHVQSWMYERILPGEDGSEVVDNMPVTIRIDKQDNFTKYCYTPDVGRYVKEYVPLTVQDIFEDRKYINYALSVQGKLK
;
A
#
# COMPACT_ATOMS: atom_id res chain seq x y z
N MET A 1 10.30 -6.39 -9.03
CA MET A 1 9.07 -7.15 -8.75
C MET A 1 8.28 -7.32 -10.03
N ASN A 2 7.40 -8.32 -10.10
CA ASN A 2 6.44 -8.46 -11.20
C ASN A 2 5.14 -7.70 -10.86
N THR A 3 4.34 -7.41 -11.88
CA THR A 3 2.99 -6.88 -11.74
C THR A 3 2.14 -7.86 -10.91
N ILE A 4 1.35 -7.34 -9.98
CA ILE A 4 0.41 -8.13 -9.18
C ILE A 4 -0.82 -8.43 -10.05
N GLU A 5 -0.99 -9.69 -10.45
CA GLU A 5 -2.13 -10.16 -11.25
C GLU A 5 -2.95 -11.24 -10.55
N THR A 6 -2.37 -11.89 -9.54
CA THR A 6 -2.95 -12.98 -8.75
C THR A 6 -2.85 -12.74 -7.25
N LEU A 7 -3.51 -13.58 -6.43
CA LEU A 7 -3.37 -13.55 -4.97
C LEU A 7 -1.96 -14.01 -4.55
N GLU A 8 -1.35 -14.92 -5.30
CA GLU A 8 0.03 -15.36 -5.11
C GLU A 8 1.01 -14.21 -5.30
N ASP A 9 0.80 -13.35 -6.31
CA ASP A 9 1.63 -12.15 -6.51
C ASP A 9 1.44 -11.14 -5.36
N ALA A 10 0.20 -11.03 -4.85
CA ALA A 10 -0.11 -10.17 -3.71
C ALA A 10 0.55 -10.66 -2.41
N GLN A 11 0.64 -11.97 -2.21
CA GLN A 11 1.41 -12.55 -1.11
C GLN A 11 2.92 -12.31 -1.33
N TYR A 12 3.42 -12.53 -2.54
CA TYR A 12 4.82 -12.27 -2.88
C TYR A 12 5.22 -10.81 -2.62
N PHE A 13 4.33 -9.86 -2.92
CA PHE A 13 4.50 -8.45 -2.57
C PHE A 13 4.69 -8.25 -1.05
N LEU A 14 3.87 -8.87 -0.21
CA LEU A 14 4.00 -8.76 1.25
C LEU A 14 5.30 -9.39 1.74
N ASP A 15 5.65 -10.57 1.24
CA ASP A 15 6.87 -11.28 1.62
C ASP A 15 8.14 -10.45 1.31
N HIS A 16 8.11 -9.64 0.25
CA HIS A 16 9.21 -8.77 -0.18
C HIS A 16 9.00 -7.30 0.18
N PHE A 17 8.00 -6.97 0.99
CA PHE A 17 7.65 -5.58 1.32
C PHE A 17 8.83 -4.82 1.93
N ARG A 18 9.71 -5.51 2.67
CA ARG A 18 10.88 -4.90 3.30
C ARG A 18 11.90 -4.32 2.31
N GLU A 19 11.85 -4.72 1.04
CA GLU A 19 12.66 -4.15 -0.04
C GLU A 19 12.10 -2.81 -0.55
N ILE A 20 10.86 -2.50 -0.19
CA ILE A 20 10.09 -1.36 -0.68
C ILE A 20 9.87 -0.33 0.41
N GLY A 21 9.62 -0.79 1.64
CA GLY A 21 9.34 0.02 2.81
C GLY A 21 10.52 0.90 3.24
N ASN A 22 10.20 2.10 3.71
CA ASN A 22 11.17 2.97 4.36
C ASN A 22 11.14 2.71 5.86
N GLU A 23 12.30 2.41 6.44
CA GLU A 23 12.43 2.23 7.89
C GLU A 23 12.24 3.56 8.63
N SER A 24 11.43 3.53 9.68
CA SER A 24 11.21 4.66 10.56
C SER A 24 12.42 4.86 11.47
N PRO A 25 13.10 6.02 11.43
CA PRO A 25 14.23 6.30 12.32
C PRO A 25 13.82 6.35 13.80
N ALA A 26 12.57 6.77 14.07
CA ALA A 26 12.04 6.93 15.43
C ALA A 26 11.49 5.62 16.01
N GLN A 27 11.16 4.65 15.15
CA GLN A 27 10.55 3.37 15.53
C GLN A 27 11.32 2.23 14.87
N TYR A 28 12.62 2.14 15.17
CA TYR A 28 13.54 1.13 14.63
C TYR A 28 12.87 -0.24 14.37
N HIS A 29 13.13 -0.82 13.20
CA HIS A 29 12.51 -2.03 12.63
C HIS A 29 11.05 -1.93 12.17
N VAL A 30 10.39 -0.78 12.36
CA VAL A 30 9.12 -0.49 11.69
C VAL A 30 9.41 0.08 10.33
N GLN A 31 8.84 -0.51 9.28
CA GLN A 31 8.91 0.05 7.94
C GLN A 31 7.52 0.42 7.43
N SER A 32 7.46 1.46 6.60
CA SER A 32 6.22 1.90 5.98
C SER A 32 6.43 2.33 4.53
N TRP A 33 5.39 2.14 3.72
CA TRP A 33 5.33 2.62 2.35
C TRP A 33 3.94 3.20 2.10
N MET A 34 3.90 4.35 1.45
CA MET A 34 2.66 5.04 1.11
C MET A 34 2.55 5.14 -0.41
N TYR A 35 1.35 4.90 -0.92
CA TYR A 35 1.01 5.12 -2.33
C TYR A 35 -0.34 5.83 -2.43
N GLU A 36 -0.49 6.59 -3.50
CA GLU A 36 -1.74 7.27 -3.82
C GLU A 36 -2.59 6.36 -4.71
N ARG A 37 -3.92 6.41 -4.53
CA ARG A 37 -4.87 5.70 -5.39
C ARG A 37 -5.19 6.54 -6.61
N ILE A 38 -4.16 6.79 -7.41
CA ILE A 38 -4.20 7.63 -8.61
C ILE A 38 -3.91 6.78 -9.83
N LEU A 39 -4.65 7.03 -10.91
CA LEU A 39 -4.37 6.50 -12.24
C LEU A 39 -4.41 7.63 -13.27
N PRO A 40 -3.57 7.57 -14.32
CA PRO A 40 -3.63 8.54 -15.41
C PRO A 40 -4.93 8.35 -16.20
N GLY A 41 -5.67 9.43 -16.39
CA GLY A 41 -6.81 9.51 -17.28
C GLY A 41 -6.41 9.51 -18.76
N GLU A 42 -7.38 9.29 -19.64
CA GLU A 42 -7.15 9.25 -21.11
C GLU A 42 -6.64 10.58 -21.67
N ASP A 43 -6.95 11.70 -21.00
CA ASP A 43 -6.52 13.06 -21.34
C ASP A 43 -5.22 13.49 -20.63
N GLY A 44 -4.60 12.58 -19.86
CA GLY A 44 -3.41 12.86 -19.06
C GLY A 44 -3.70 13.55 -17.72
N SER A 45 -4.97 13.74 -17.34
CA SER A 45 -5.32 14.21 -16.00
C SER A 45 -5.14 13.11 -14.95
N GLU A 46 -4.81 13.49 -13.71
CA GLU A 46 -4.72 12.55 -12.60
C GLU A 46 -6.12 12.33 -12.00
N VAL A 47 -6.61 11.09 -12.06
CA VAL A 47 -7.88 10.71 -11.41
C VAL A 47 -7.55 10.11 -10.05
N VAL A 48 -7.87 10.84 -8.98
CA VAL A 48 -7.74 10.39 -7.59
C VAL A 48 -9.00 9.63 -7.19
N ASP A 49 -8.90 8.31 -7.09
CA ASP A 49 -10.06 7.47 -6.77
C ASP A 49 -10.38 7.47 -5.27
N ASN A 50 -9.38 7.65 -4.39
CA ASN A 50 -9.56 7.67 -2.94
C ASN A 50 -8.35 8.26 -2.19
N MET A 51 -8.42 8.31 -0.86
CA MET A 51 -7.31 8.71 0.01
C MET A 51 -6.09 7.78 -0.14
N PRO A 52 -4.86 8.32 0.05
CA PRO A 52 -3.64 7.52 0.03
C PRO A 52 -3.65 6.40 1.09
N VAL A 53 -3.04 5.28 0.74
CA VAL A 53 -2.90 4.12 1.62
C VAL A 53 -1.47 4.06 2.13
N THR A 54 -1.31 3.89 3.44
CA THR A 54 -0.01 3.58 4.05
C THR A 54 -0.02 2.13 4.53
N ILE A 55 0.90 1.33 3.99
CA ILE A 55 1.20 -0.02 4.48
C ILE A 55 2.35 0.08 5.47
N ARG A 56 2.26 -0.66 6.57
CA ARG A 56 3.27 -0.72 7.62
C ARG A 56 3.52 -2.17 8.01
N ILE A 57 4.79 -2.52 8.19
CA ILE A 57 5.22 -3.78 8.80
C ILE A 57 5.97 -3.46 10.11
N ASP A 58 5.60 -4.12 11.19
CA ASP A 58 6.32 -3.99 12.47
C ASP A 58 7.50 -4.98 12.58
N LYS A 59 8.14 -5.02 13.75
CA LYS A 59 9.28 -5.91 14.01
C LYS A 59 8.91 -7.38 14.19
N GLN A 60 7.62 -7.69 14.29
CA GLN A 60 7.07 -9.04 14.36
C GLN A 60 6.43 -9.46 13.03
N ASP A 61 6.72 -8.73 11.96
CA ASP A 61 6.19 -8.96 10.62
C ASP A 61 4.65 -8.85 10.54
N ASN A 62 4.03 -8.11 11.47
CA ASN A 62 2.59 -7.82 11.36
C ASN A 62 2.36 -6.67 10.39
N PHE A 63 1.61 -6.97 9.34
CA PHE A 63 1.18 -5.97 8.37
C PHE A 63 -0.08 -5.24 8.85
N THR A 64 -0.02 -3.91 8.77
CA THR A 64 -1.16 -3.04 9.01
C THR A 64 -1.30 -2.04 7.88
N LYS A 65 -2.54 -1.66 7.59
CA LYS A 65 -2.83 -0.53 6.72
C LYS A 65 -3.48 0.59 7.50
N TYR A 66 -3.23 1.80 7.02
CA TYR A 66 -3.90 2.98 7.51
C TYR A 66 -5.25 3.14 6.84
N CYS A 67 -6.31 3.26 7.64
CA CYS A 67 -7.66 3.48 7.16
C CYS A 67 -8.30 4.65 7.92
N TYR A 68 -9.18 5.36 7.22
CA TYR A 68 -10.09 6.33 7.84
C TYR A 68 -11.45 5.65 7.99
N THR A 69 -11.80 5.28 9.22
CA THR A 69 -13.10 4.70 9.54
C THR A 69 -14.05 5.79 10.01
N PRO A 70 -15.30 5.83 9.51
CA PRO A 70 -16.31 6.75 10.04
C PRO A 70 -16.75 6.28 11.43
N ASP A 71 -16.54 7.10 12.44
CA ASP A 71 -17.00 6.89 13.82
C ASP A 71 -17.73 8.14 14.33
N VAL A 72 -19.00 7.98 14.72
CA VAL A 72 -19.93 9.02 15.21
C VAL A 72 -19.70 10.41 14.58
N GLY A 73 -19.82 10.49 13.25
CA GLY A 73 -19.71 11.76 12.51
C GLY A 73 -18.29 12.33 12.36
N ARG A 74 -17.24 11.55 12.67
CA ARG A 74 -15.83 11.90 12.48
C ARG A 74 -15.11 10.79 11.73
N TYR A 75 -14.03 11.13 11.01
CA TYR A 75 -13.12 10.13 10.46
C TYR A 75 -12.01 9.87 11.47
N VAL A 76 -11.98 8.66 12.03
CA VAL A 76 -10.94 8.22 12.96
C VAL A 76 -9.84 7.49 12.19
N LYS A 77 -8.61 7.74 12.62
CA LYS A 77 -7.39 7.22 12.02
C LYS A 77 -7.05 5.91 12.72
N GLU A 78 -7.19 4.78 12.04
CA GLU A 78 -6.98 3.46 12.64
C GLU A 78 -5.97 2.63 11.84
N TYR A 79 -5.12 1.90 12.57
CA TYR A 79 -4.30 0.84 12.01
C TYR A 79 -5.09 -0.46 12.09
N VAL A 80 -5.48 -0.98 10.94
CA VAL A 80 -6.17 -2.27 10.84
C VAL A 80 -5.22 -3.31 10.23
N PRO A 81 -5.39 -4.60 10.57
CA PRO A 81 -4.64 -5.66 9.91
C PRO A 81 -4.79 -5.58 8.39
N LEU A 82 -3.69 -5.78 7.68
CA LEU A 82 -3.66 -5.83 6.23
C LEU A 82 -3.60 -7.29 5.79
N THR A 83 -4.47 -7.65 4.84
CA THR A 83 -4.55 -9.00 4.27
C THR A 83 -4.02 -9.03 2.84
N VAL A 84 -3.74 -10.23 2.34
CA VAL A 84 -3.40 -10.46 0.92
C VAL A 84 -4.51 -9.97 0.00
N GLN A 85 -5.77 -10.19 0.39
CA GLN A 85 -6.95 -9.76 -0.36
C GLN A 85 -6.96 -8.23 -0.53
N ASP A 86 -6.60 -7.48 0.51
CA ASP A 86 -6.52 -6.02 0.44
C ASP A 86 -5.48 -5.55 -0.59
N ILE A 87 -4.32 -6.20 -0.66
CA ILE A 87 -3.28 -5.92 -1.66
C ILE A 87 -3.80 -6.24 -3.05
N PHE A 88 -4.46 -7.38 -3.22
CA PHE A 88 -5.00 -7.80 -4.49
C PHE A 88 -6.10 -6.86 -4.99
N GLU A 89 -6.97 -6.37 -4.11
CA GLU A 89 -8.01 -5.39 -4.45
C GLU A 89 -7.42 -4.05 -4.90
N ASP A 90 -6.31 -3.62 -4.28
CA ASP A 90 -5.63 -2.36 -4.61
C ASP A 90 -4.55 -2.49 -5.70
N ARG A 91 -4.39 -3.69 -6.29
CA ARG A 91 -3.27 -4.04 -7.18
C ARG A 91 -3.06 -3.05 -8.32
N LYS A 92 -4.12 -2.47 -8.90
CA LYS A 92 -3.98 -1.50 -10.01
C LYS A 92 -3.21 -0.25 -9.59
N TYR A 93 -3.45 0.26 -8.38
CA TYR A 93 -2.75 1.44 -7.86
C TYR A 93 -1.35 1.08 -7.36
N ILE A 94 -1.22 -0.08 -6.70
CA ILE A 94 0.09 -0.56 -6.23
C ILE A 94 1.03 -0.79 -7.42
N ASN A 95 0.56 -1.46 -8.47
CA ASN A 95 1.33 -1.69 -9.69
C ASN A 95 1.72 -0.37 -10.35
N TYR A 96 0.81 0.59 -10.44
CA TYR A 96 1.11 1.92 -10.97
C TYR A 96 2.16 2.65 -10.13
N ALA A 97 2.01 2.69 -8.80
CA ALA A 97 2.97 3.33 -7.91
C ALA A 97 4.37 2.69 -8.01
N LEU A 98 4.44 1.36 -8.12
CA LEU A 98 5.69 0.64 -8.30
C LEU A 98 6.32 0.86 -9.68
N SER A 99 5.52 1.02 -10.74
CA SER A 99 6.04 1.32 -12.09
C SER A 99 6.64 2.72 -12.15
N VAL A 100 5.98 3.72 -11.56
CA VAL A 100 6.48 5.10 -11.44
C VAL A 100 7.79 5.15 -10.64
N GLN A 101 7.92 4.31 -9.62
CA GLN A 101 9.15 4.17 -8.83
C GLN A 101 10.26 3.34 -9.52
N GLY A 102 10.00 2.78 -10.70
CA GLY A 102 10.95 1.91 -11.42
C GLY A 102 11.21 0.56 -10.73
N LYS A 103 10.28 0.09 -9.88
CA LYS A 103 10.40 -1.15 -9.10
C LYS A 103 9.74 -2.37 -9.78
N LEU A 104 8.90 -2.14 -10.79
CA LEU A 104 8.43 -3.19 -11.70
C LEU A 104 9.46 -3.42 -12.81
N LYS A 105 9.71 -4.69 -13.13
CA LYS A 105 10.59 -5.12 -14.23
C LYS A 105 9.77 -5.50 -15.46
#